data_AF-A0A7X7X606-F1
#
_entry.id   AF-A0A7X7X606-F1
#
_cell.length_a   1.000
_cell.length_b   1.000
_cell.length_c   1.000
_cell.angle_alpha   90.00
_cell.angle_beta   90.00
_cell.angle_gamma   90.00
#
_symmetry.space_group_name_H-M   'P 1'
#
loop_
_entity.id
_entity.type
_entity.pdbx_description
1 polymer ?
#
loop_
_entity_poly.entity_id
_entity_poly.type
_entity_poly.pdbx_seq_one_letter_code
_entity_poly.pdbx_strand_id
1 'polypeptide(L)'
;MENTKRILEKTKKIALVAHDNQKQALLDWASQNRAKLSKHKLFGTGTTGRMVQEKLGFEVHCFNSGPLGGDQQIGAKIVDGDIDLLIFFWDPLAAQPHDPDVKALLRIAVLKNIPTACNRSTADFIFSSTLIDSEYEKVEPDYSSEIRRK
;
A
#
# COMPACT_ATOMS: atom_id res chain seq x y z
N MET A 1 -9.86 11.69 -22.09
CA MET A 1 -9.13 10.70 -21.29
C MET A 1 -9.81 9.37 -21.53
N GLU A 2 -9.17 8.46 -22.26
CA GLU A 2 -9.69 7.09 -22.40
C GLU A 2 -9.29 6.32 -21.15
N ASN A 3 -10.20 6.09 -20.22
CA ASN A 3 -9.83 5.37 -19.01
C ASN A 3 -9.78 3.87 -19.26
N THR A 4 -8.70 3.23 -18.86
CA THR A 4 -8.60 1.76 -18.83
C THR A 4 -9.32 1.21 -17.60
N LYS A 5 -10.13 0.17 -17.78
CA LYS A 5 -10.73 -0.56 -16.66
C LYS A 5 -9.80 -1.68 -16.23
N ARG A 6 -9.61 -1.84 -14.93
CA ARG A 6 -8.82 -2.92 -14.37
C ARG A 6 -9.56 -3.56 -13.20
N ILE A 7 -9.63 -4.88 -13.20
CA ILE A 7 -10.25 -5.66 -12.11
C ILE A 7 -9.21 -5.87 -11.01
N LEU A 8 -9.56 -5.52 -9.78
CA LEU A 8 -8.90 -5.98 -8.58
C LEU A 8 -9.61 -7.24 -8.10
N GLU A 9 -8.86 -8.34 -8.02
CA GLU A 9 -9.38 -9.64 -7.59
C GLU A 9 -9.87 -9.63 -6.14
N LYS A 10 -10.70 -10.61 -5.76
CA LYS A 10 -11.15 -10.77 -4.36
C LYS A 10 -9.99 -10.85 -3.37
N THR A 11 -8.95 -11.63 -3.69
CA THR A 11 -7.71 -11.70 -2.90
C THR A 11 -6.78 -10.56 -3.30
N LYS A 12 -6.85 -9.46 -2.55
CA LYS A 12 -5.98 -8.28 -2.75
C LYS A 12 -4.51 -8.57 -2.44
N LYS A 13 -3.61 -7.90 -3.18
CA LYS A 13 -2.17 -7.76 -2.88
C LYS A 13 -1.94 -6.46 -2.10
N ILE A 14 -1.69 -6.55 -0.80
CA ILE A 14 -1.70 -5.41 0.12
C ILE A 14 -0.28 -5.08 0.59
N ALA A 15 0.16 -3.85 0.35
CA ALA A 15 1.42 -3.33 0.88
C ALA A 15 1.22 -2.67 2.24
N LEU A 16 2.06 -3.05 3.21
CA LEU A 16 2.10 -2.54 4.58
C LEU A 16 3.42 -1.80 4.80
N VAL A 17 3.33 -0.48 4.96
CA VAL A 17 4.49 0.40 5.15
C VAL A 17 4.23 1.28 6.38
N ALA A 18 5.26 1.50 7.19
CA ALA A 18 5.16 2.41 8.33
C ALA A 18 6.50 3.06 8.67
N HIS A 19 6.49 4.36 8.97
CA HIS A 19 7.63 5.01 9.63
C HIS A 19 7.83 4.42 11.03
N ASP A 20 9.04 4.54 11.57
CA ASP A 20 9.41 3.89 12.85
C ASP A 20 8.42 4.17 13.99
N ASN A 21 8.03 5.44 14.17
CA ASN A 21 7.08 5.86 15.20
C ASN A 21 5.64 5.38 14.96
N GLN A 22 5.33 4.85 13.78
CA GLN A 22 4.00 4.39 13.37
C GLN A 22 3.90 2.86 13.25
N LYS A 23 5.02 2.14 13.41
CA LYS A 23 5.04 0.68 13.27
C LYS A 23 4.16 -0.01 14.30
N GLN A 24 4.16 0.45 15.55
CA GLN A 24 3.29 -0.11 16.59
C GLN A 24 1.82 0.11 16.25
N ALA A 25 1.45 1.30 15.78
CA ALA A 25 0.08 1.58 15.36
C ALA A 25 -0.37 0.69 14.18
N LEU A 26 0.53 0.44 13.21
CA LEU A 26 0.28 -0.50 12.11
C LEU A 26 0.11 -1.92 12.63
N LEU A 27 0.96 -2.36 13.55
CA LEU A 27 0.89 -3.70 14.12
C LEU A 27 -0.40 -3.93 14.89
N ASP A 28 -0.82 -2.97 15.72
CA ASP A 28 -2.07 -3.02 16.48
C ASP A 28 -3.27 -3.09 15.52
N TRP A 29 -3.26 -2.26 14.49
CA TRP A 29 -4.30 -2.27 13.45
C TRP A 29 -4.34 -3.61 12.71
N ALA A 30 -3.20 -4.16 12.34
CA ALA A 30 -3.10 -5.45 11.65
C ALA A 30 -3.57 -6.61 12.53
N SER A 31 -3.28 -6.55 13.84
CA SER A 31 -3.76 -7.51 14.82
C SER A 31 -5.29 -7.49 14.93
N GLN A 32 -5.89 -6.31 15.00
CA GLN A 32 -7.35 -6.15 15.05
C GLN A 32 -8.05 -6.64 13.77
N ASN A 33 -7.38 -6.47 12.62
CA ASN A 33 -7.90 -6.89 11.32
C ASN A 33 -7.42 -8.28 10.89
N ARG A 34 -6.89 -9.09 11.82
CA ARG A 34 -6.18 -10.33 11.51
C ARG A 34 -6.94 -11.27 10.58
N ALA A 35 -8.21 -11.52 10.89
CA ALA A 35 -9.06 -12.44 10.14
C ALA A 35 -9.38 -11.98 8.71
N LYS A 36 -9.37 -10.67 8.44
CA LYS A 36 -9.52 -10.13 7.09
C LYS A 36 -8.19 -10.15 6.35
N LEU A 37 -7.13 -9.66 6.99
CA LEU A 37 -5.78 -9.66 6.42
C LEU A 37 -5.30 -11.05 6.01
N SER A 38 -5.66 -12.11 6.75
CA SER A 38 -5.28 -13.50 6.42
C SER A 38 -5.85 -14.02 5.09
N LYS A 39 -6.83 -13.34 4.48
CA LYS A 39 -7.40 -13.71 3.19
C LYS A 39 -6.68 -13.09 2.00
N HIS A 40 -5.68 -12.24 2.26
CA HIS A 40 -4.99 -11.41 1.28
C HIS A 40 -3.51 -11.73 1.23
N LYS A 41 -2.83 -11.32 0.15
CA LYS A 41 -1.38 -11.44 0.02
C LYS A 41 -0.73 -10.19 0.59
N LEU A 42 0.18 -10.37 1.54
CA LEU A 42 0.78 -9.25 2.25
C LEU A 42 2.21 -9.00 1.77
N PHE A 43 2.53 -7.72 1.60
CA PHE A 43 3.85 -7.21 1.23
C PHE A 43 4.23 -6.13 2.24
N GLY A 44 5.53 -5.95 2.53
CA GLY A 44 5.95 -4.87 3.41
C GLY A 44 7.42 -4.52 3.25
N THR A 45 7.80 -3.32 3.64
CA THR A 45 9.22 -2.91 3.67
C THR A 45 9.94 -3.53 4.86
N GLY A 46 11.26 -3.67 4.75
CA GLY A 46 12.10 -4.55 5.57
C GLY A 46 11.70 -4.73 7.03
N THR A 47 11.70 -3.67 7.84
CA THR A 47 11.38 -3.78 9.29
C THR A 47 9.89 -3.93 9.57
N THR A 48 9.02 -3.26 8.81
CA THR A 48 7.57 -3.36 8.97
C THR A 48 7.07 -4.77 8.63
N GLY A 49 7.48 -5.32 7.48
CA GLY A 49 7.10 -6.67 7.07
C GLY A 49 7.53 -7.72 8.09
N ARG A 50 8.81 -7.72 8.48
CA ARG A 50 9.34 -8.65 9.49
C ARG A 50 8.61 -8.56 10.83
N MET A 51 8.32 -7.35 11.31
CA MET A 51 7.56 -7.16 12.55
C MET A 51 6.17 -7.81 12.46
N VAL A 52 5.47 -7.64 11.34
CA VAL A 52 4.15 -8.25 11.10
C VAL A 52 4.26 -9.78 11.05
N GLN A 53 5.30 -10.34 10.41
CA GLN A 53 5.54 -11.78 10.41
C GLN A 53 5.83 -12.33 11.81
N GLU A 54 6.77 -11.73 12.54
CA GLU A 54 7.23 -12.22 13.84
C GLU A 54 6.15 -12.13 14.91
N LYS A 55 5.38 -11.04 14.93
CA LYS A 55 4.42 -10.76 16.00
C LYS A 55 3.03 -11.32 15.70
N LEU A 56 2.65 -11.40 14.43
CA LEU A 56 1.32 -11.86 14.01
C LEU A 56 1.38 -13.18 13.22
N GLY A 57 2.54 -13.74 12.89
CA GLY A 57 2.62 -15.02 12.18
C GLY A 57 2.05 -14.97 10.77
N PHE A 58 2.00 -13.80 10.14
CA PHE A 58 1.61 -13.68 8.74
C PHE A 58 2.76 -14.10 7.82
N GLU A 59 2.43 -14.63 6.65
CA GLU A 59 3.36 -14.68 5.53
C GLU A 59 3.36 -13.32 4.83
N VAL A 60 4.50 -12.61 4.86
CA VAL A 60 4.66 -11.29 4.25
C VAL A 60 5.88 -11.33 3.35
N HIS A 61 5.71 -10.96 2.08
CA HIS A 61 6.85 -10.72 1.21
C HIS A 61 7.55 -9.42 1.64
N CYS A 62 8.78 -9.56 2.17
CA CYS A 62 9.54 -8.44 2.67
C CYS A 62 10.48 -7.87 1.59
N PHE A 63 10.27 -6.60 1.25
CA PHE A 63 11.19 -5.79 0.45
C PHE A 63 12.32 -5.21 1.31
N ASN A 64 13.23 -4.45 0.70
CA ASN A 64 14.21 -3.66 1.44
C ASN A 64 13.52 -2.67 2.39
N SER A 65 14.26 -2.09 3.33
CA SER A 65 13.74 -0.95 4.11
C SER A 65 13.48 0.24 3.17
N GLY A 66 12.50 1.09 3.52
CA GLY A 66 12.18 2.29 2.74
C GLY A 66 13.43 3.12 2.36
N PRO A 67 14.27 3.52 3.33
CA PRO A 67 15.51 4.26 3.07
C PRO A 67 16.54 3.56 2.16
N LEU A 68 16.44 2.23 1.98
CA LEU A 68 17.32 1.44 1.13
C LEU A 68 16.63 1.04 -0.20
N GLY A 69 15.60 1.79 -0.61
CA GLY A 69 14.89 1.60 -1.87
C GLY A 69 13.65 0.70 -1.81
N GLY A 70 13.23 0.27 -0.62
CA GLY A 70 12.01 -0.54 -0.45
C GLY A 70 10.74 0.14 -0.97
N ASP A 71 10.65 1.47 -0.82
CA ASP A 71 9.51 2.25 -1.30
C ASP A 71 9.46 2.27 -2.83
N GLN A 72 10.63 2.27 -3.49
CA GLN A 72 10.73 2.19 -4.94
C GLN A 72 10.37 0.79 -5.46
N GLN A 73 10.74 -0.27 -4.74
CA GLN A 73 10.32 -1.64 -5.07
C GLN A 73 8.79 -1.79 -5.01
N ILE A 74 8.16 -1.24 -3.97
CA ILE A 74 6.70 -1.18 -3.85
C ILE A 74 6.10 -0.33 -4.97
N GLY A 75 6.66 0.85 -5.25
CA GLY A 75 6.21 1.72 -6.33
C GLY A 75 6.22 1.03 -7.70
N ALA A 76 7.30 0.30 -8.01
CA ALA A 76 7.39 -0.51 -9.24
C ALA A 76 6.29 -1.58 -9.29
N LYS A 77 6.05 -2.27 -8.17
CA LYS A 77 4.98 -3.28 -8.07
C LYS A 77 3.58 -2.71 -8.18
N ILE A 78 3.35 -1.48 -7.72
CA ILE A 78 2.08 -0.77 -7.98
C ILE A 78 1.91 -0.50 -9.48
N VAL A 79 2.99 -0.08 -10.16
CA VAL A 79 2.98 0.18 -11.61
C VAL A 79 2.68 -1.09 -12.41
N ASP A 80 3.30 -2.20 -12.05
CA ASP A 80 3.12 -3.52 -12.67
C ASP A 80 1.75 -4.14 -12.36
N GLY A 81 1.05 -3.63 -11.36
CA GLY A 81 -0.19 -4.22 -10.89
C GLY A 81 -0.04 -5.43 -9.96
N ASP A 82 1.12 -5.54 -9.34
CA ASP A 82 1.41 -6.53 -8.30
C ASP A 82 1.12 -6.03 -6.88
N ILE A 83 0.63 -4.79 -6.73
CA ILE A 83 0.08 -4.27 -5.48
C ILE A 83 -1.24 -3.58 -5.82
N ASP A 84 -2.31 -4.01 -5.13
CA ASP A 84 -3.68 -3.54 -5.35
C ASP A 84 -4.11 -2.49 -4.32
N LEU A 85 -3.43 -2.46 -3.16
CA LEU A 85 -3.81 -1.63 -2.02
C LEU A 85 -2.58 -1.24 -1.20
N LEU A 86 -2.48 0.02 -0.80
CA LEU A 86 -1.40 0.55 0.02
C LEU A 86 -1.91 0.99 1.40
N ILE A 87 -1.40 0.38 2.47
CA ILE A 87 -1.53 0.88 3.84
C ILE A 87 -0.17 1.46 4.23
N PHE A 88 -0.08 2.78 4.30
CA PHE A 88 1.14 3.50 4.66
C PHE A 88 0.92 4.42 5.86
N PHE A 89 1.28 3.96 7.05
CA PHE A 89 1.25 4.81 8.25
C PHE A 89 2.56 5.60 8.37
N TRP A 90 2.55 6.80 7.81
CA TRP A 90 3.70 7.71 7.86
C TRP A 90 3.58 8.67 9.05
N ASP A 91 4.72 9.09 9.57
CA ASP A 91 4.83 10.09 10.64
C ASP A 91 4.79 11.51 10.05
N PRO A 92 3.80 12.34 10.39
CA PRO A 92 3.65 13.68 9.83
C PRO A 92 4.53 14.75 10.48
N LEU A 93 5.19 14.44 11.61
CA LEU A 93 6.00 15.40 12.37
C LEU A 93 7.50 15.13 12.26
N ALA A 94 7.88 13.88 11.99
CA ALA A 94 9.28 13.51 11.85
C ALA A 94 9.77 13.63 10.39
N ALA A 95 10.75 14.49 10.15
CA ALA A 95 11.45 14.55 8.87
C ALA A 95 12.10 13.20 8.55
N GLN A 96 11.82 12.63 7.38
CA GLN A 96 12.48 11.39 6.95
C GLN A 96 13.59 11.68 5.95
N PRO A 97 14.76 11.02 6.07
CA PRO A 97 15.81 11.10 5.04
C PRO A 97 15.34 10.67 3.64
N HIS A 98 14.26 9.90 3.57
CA HIS A 98 13.65 9.35 2.37
C HIS A 98 12.27 9.99 2.06
N ASP A 99 11.98 11.19 2.57
CA ASP A 99 10.75 11.93 2.24
C ASP A 99 10.47 12.06 0.72
N PRO A 100 11.47 12.25 -0.16
CA PRO A 100 11.24 12.21 -1.61
C PRO A 100 10.61 10.90 -2.09
N ASP A 101 11.04 9.77 -1.51
CA ASP A 101 10.56 8.43 -1.86
C ASP A 101 9.13 8.21 -1.36
N VAL A 102 8.79 8.71 -0.16
CA VAL A 102 7.42 8.72 0.37
C VAL A 102 6.47 9.44 -0.58
N LYS A 103 6.84 10.65 -1.01
CA LYS A 103 6.04 11.45 -1.96
C LYS A 103 5.92 10.76 -3.32
N ALA A 104 7.01 10.16 -3.80
CA ALA A 104 7.01 9.42 -5.06
C ALA A 104 6.07 8.21 -5.01
N LEU A 105 6.09 7.44 -3.91
CA LEU A 105 5.22 6.29 -3.70
C LEU A 105 3.74 6.69 -3.66
N LEU A 106 3.38 7.69 -2.86
CA LEU A 106 2.00 8.19 -2.78
C LEU A 106 1.53 8.75 -4.13
N ARG A 107 2.39 9.46 -4.86
CA ARG A 107 2.08 9.94 -6.21
C ARG A 107 1.81 8.79 -7.18
N ILE A 108 2.58 7.70 -7.12
CA ILE A 108 2.36 6.51 -7.94
C ILE A 108 1.03 5.83 -7.57
N ALA A 109 0.69 5.76 -6.28
CA ALA A 109 -0.59 5.20 -5.85
C ALA A 109 -1.79 5.98 -6.40
N VAL A 110 -1.70 7.31 -6.42
CA VAL A 110 -2.69 8.19 -7.07
C VAL A 110 -2.71 7.98 -8.59
N LEU A 111 -1.54 7.97 -9.24
CA LEU A 111 -1.41 7.76 -10.68
C LEU A 111 -2.08 6.46 -11.14
N LYS A 112 -1.90 5.39 -10.36
CA LYS A 112 -2.48 4.07 -10.62
C LYS A 112 -3.87 3.87 -10.01
N ASN A 113 -4.43 4.90 -9.36
CA ASN A 113 -5.73 4.87 -8.71
C ASN A 113 -5.97 3.62 -7.85
N ILE A 114 -5.03 3.30 -6.96
CA ILE A 114 -5.20 2.21 -5.99
C ILE A 114 -5.73 2.74 -4.65
N PRO A 115 -6.60 1.99 -3.95
CA PRO A 115 -6.99 2.33 -2.59
C PRO A 115 -5.76 2.51 -1.69
N THR A 116 -5.68 3.66 -1.03
CA THR A 116 -4.53 4.05 -0.23
C THR A 116 -4.98 4.58 1.12
N ALA A 117 -4.46 4.02 2.21
CA ALA A 117 -4.61 4.55 3.56
C ALA A 117 -3.30 5.16 4.05
N CYS A 118 -3.34 6.45 4.37
CA CYS A 118 -2.20 7.17 4.94
C CYS A 118 -2.21 7.20 6.48
N ASN A 119 -3.25 6.64 7.09
CA ASN A 119 -3.47 6.62 8.52
C ASN A 119 -4.45 5.50 8.87
N ARG A 120 -4.64 5.29 10.19
CA ARG A 120 -5.51 4.23 10.71
C ARG A 120 -6.97 4.40 10.33
N SER A 121 -7.53 5.61 10.41
CA SER A 121 -8.94 5.83 10.13
C SER A 121 -9.27 5.49 8.67
N THR A 122 -8.47 5.93 7.70
CA THR A 122 -8.66 5.54 6.30
C THR A 122 -8.52 4.02 6.12
N ALA A 123 -7.59 3.37 6.82
CA ALA A 123 -7.43 1.93 6.76
C ALA A 123 -8.67 1.17 7.30
N ASP A 124 -9.26 1.65 8.39
CA ASP A 124 -10.51 1.10 8.96
C ASP A 124 -11.70 1.25 8.00
N PHE A 125 -11.85 2.42 7.37
CA PHE A 125 -12.87 2.63 6.33
C PHE A 125 -12.67 1.70 5.13
N ILE A 126 -11.43 1.53 4.66
CA ILE A 126 -11.13 0.60 3.57
C ILE A 126 -11.45 -0.84 3.96
N PHE A 127 -11.08 -1.29 5.16
CA PHE A 127 -11.29 -2.66 5.62
C PHE A 127 -12.73 -2.96 6.06
N SER A 128 -13.53 -1.94 6.35
CA SER A 128 -14.97 -2.09 6.61
C SER A 128 -15.80 -2.18 5.32
N SER A 129 -15.29 -1.69 4.20
CA SER A 129 -15.94 -1.79 2.89
C SER A 129 -16.12 -3.24 2.45
N THR A 130 -17.25 -3.56 1.83
CA THR A 130 -17.48 -4.87 1.20
C THR A 130 -16.53 -5.14 0.03
N LEU A 131 -15.97 -4.08 -0.57
CA LEU A 131 -15.07 -4.15 -1.72
C LEU A 131 -13.72 -4.83 -1.40
N ILE A 132 -13.33 -4.90 -0.12
CA ILE A 132 -12.08 -5.58 0.27
C ILE A 132 -12.16 -7.08 -0.04
N ASP A 133 -13.35 -7.68 0.16
CA ASP A 133 -13.65 -9.11 0.03
C ASP A 133 -14.40 -9.44 -1.28
N SER A 134 -14.47 -8.51 -2.24
CA SER A 134 -15.08 -8.72 -3.56
C SER A 134 -14.14 -8.32 -4.70
N GLU A 135 -14.47 -8.70 -5.93
CA GLU A 135 -13.87 -8.06 -7.10
C GLU A 135 -14.27 -6.58 -7.14
N TYR A 136 -13.39 -5.75 -7.68
CA TYR A 136 -13.65 -4.32 -7.87
C TYR A 136 -13.06 -3.85 -9.20
N GLU A 137 -13.91 -3.34 -10.08
CA GLU A 137 -13.48 -2.69 -11.32
C GLU A 137 -13.04 -1.25 -11.01
N LYS A 138 -11.72 -1.02 -10.98
CA LYS A 138 -11.17 0.32 -10.88
C LYS A 138 -11.00 0.97 -12.25
N VAL A 139 -11.20 2.29 -12.26
CA VAL A 139 -10.92 3.15 -13.41
C VAL A 139 -9.49 3.63 -13.30
N GLU A 140 -8.62 3.24 -14.22
CA GLU A 140 -7.24 3.73 -14.30
C GLU A 140 -7.16 4.86 -15.33
N PRO A 141 -6.85 6.10 -14.92
CA PRO A 141 -6.79 7.22 -15.86
C PRO A 141 -5.65 7.06 -16.86
N ASP A 142 -5.93 7.30 -18.15
CA ASP A 142 -4.89 7.39 -19.17
C ASP A 142 -4.32 8.81 -19.26
N TYR A 143 -3.10 8.96 -18.72
CA TYR A 143 -2.33 10.20 -18.76
C TYR A 143 -1.45 10.33 -20.03
N SER A 144 -1.44 9.35 -20.93
CA SER A 144 -0.55 9.34 -22.10
C SER A 144 -0.76 10.54 -23.02
N SER A 145 -2.02 10.95 -23.21
CA SER A 145 -2.39 12.11 -24.04
C SER A 145 -1.95 13.45 -23.45
N GLU A 146 -1.85 13.56 -22.13
CA GLU A 146 -1.41 14.78 -21.43
C GLU A 146 0.12 14.91 -21.42
N ILE A 147 0.82 13.77 -21.28
CA ILE A 147 2.29 13.72 -21.33
C ILE A 147 2.80 14.09 -22.73
N ARG A 148 2.11 13.66 -23.80
CA ARG A 148 2.49 13.96 -25.19
C ARG A 148 2.28 15.43 -25.60
N ARG A 149 1.56 16.23 -24.80
CA ARG A 149 1.26 17.65 -25.07
C ARG A 149 2.30 18.62 -24.50
N LYS A 150 3.27 18.13 -23.74
CA LYS A 150 4.44 18.90 -23.26
C LYS A 150 5.66 18.55 -24.07
#